data_AF-A0A2W2ADA4-F1
#
_entry.id   AF-A0A2W2ADA4-F1
#
_cell.length_a   1.000
_cell.length_b   1.000
_cell.length_c   1.000
_cell.angle_alpha   90.00
_cell.angle_beta   90.00
_cell.angle_gamma   90.00
#
_symmetry.space_group_name_H-M   'P 1'
#
loop_
_entity.id
_entity.type
_entity.pdbx_description
1 polymer ?
#
loop_
_entity_poly.entity_id
_entity_poly.type
_entity_poly.pdbx_seq_one_letter_code
_entity_poly.pdbx_strand_id
1 'polypeptide(L)'
;MGDGQSGDVDSAALADVARDLLRTAPGEFVADRTTRQRAVRTDDRELAAAIGKLRKPTPAAWIVDLLASENALDDAVDLGPALRQAQASADPQQIATLRKQRSQVVAALADAGAARAEAAGHPPTPAVLEQVRATIEAGMAGPHAGAAIRSGLLLRPLESVGFEDVDLTDALAVPDAVPDAWSGSDAPPIPITAGRRGARRSRDSGPAQDAPDEPDARKSPAADEDQRDPAAERRSAREAEAAARRASRDADAALDQAESALEDVEDRRTELHRRRRDLERQLSALDHERADLDVEAERLGQERDDAEAASDRAREALVVARRHRRGGS
;
A
#
# COMPACT_ATOMS: atom_id res chain seq x y z
N MET A 1 34.96 22.56 -28.50
CA MET A 1 34.46 21.22 -28.87
C MET A 1 34.65 20.34 -27.64
N GLY A 2 33.67 20.12 -26.78
CA GLY A 2 32.28 19.76 -27.03
C GLY A 2 32.06 18.56 -26.10
N ASP A 3 32.06 18.83 -24.79
CA ASP A 3 31.82 17.81 -23.78
C ASP A 3 30.42 17.26 -23.98
N GLY A 4 30.36 15.95 -24.25
CA GLY A 4 29.11 15.23 -24.41
C GLY A 4 28.32 15.34 -23.13
N GLN A 5 27.29 16.17 -23.16
CA GLN A 5 26.20 16.18 -22.20
C GLN A 5 25.57 14.78 -22.27
N SER A 6 25.99 13.90 -21.36
CA SER A 6 25.32 12.63 -21.11
C SER A 6 23.84 12.93 -20.95
N GLY A 7 23.00 12.24 -21.72
CA GLY A 7 21.54 12.33 -21.70
C GLY A 7 20.96 11.90 -20.36
N ASP A 8 21.12 12.77 -19.38
CA ASP A 8 20.45 12.68 -18.10
C ASP A 8 19.10 13.36 -18.29
N VAL A 9 18.04 12.54 -18.26
CA VAL A 9 16.67 13.04 -18.31
C VAL A 9 16.52 14.01 -17.14
N ASP A 10 16.03 15.22 -17.41
CA ASP A 10 15.72 16.19 -16.36
C ASP A 10 14.76 15.55 -15.35
N SER A 11 15.30 15.20 -14.17
CA SER A 11 14.60 14.46 -13.14
C SER A 11 13.42 15.25 -12.59
N ALA A 12 13.48 16.58 -12.61
CA ALA A 12 12.38 17.46 -12.22
C ALA A 12 11.23 17.37 -13.24
N ALA A 13 11.54 17.48 -14.53
CA ALA A 13 10.54 17.35 -15.59
C ALA A 13 9.88 15.96 -15.60
N LEU A 14 10.66 14.89 -15.40
CA LEU A 14 10.13 13.53 -15.28
C LEU A 14 9.26 13.37 -14.03
N ALA A 15 9.65 13.96 -12.90
CA ALA A 15 8.89 13.90 -11.66
C ALA A 15 7.54 14.62 -11.78
N ASP A 16 7.48 15.77 -12.45
CA ASP A 16 6.22 16.48 -12.69
C ASP A 16 5.25 15.63 -13.52
N VAL A 17 5.75 15.02 -14.60
CA VAL A 17 4.94 14.09 -15.41
C VAL A 17 4.51 12.86 -14.60
N ALA A 18 5.40 12.33 -13.77
CA ALA A 18 5.10 11.17 -12.93
C ALA A 18 4.04 11.49 -11.88
N ARG A 19 4.10 12.65 -11.18
CA ARG A 19 3.06 13.06 -10.21
C ARG A 19 1.68 13.19 -10.85
N ASP A 20 1.60 13.75 -12.06
CA ASP A 20 0.34 13.81 -12.79
C ASP A 20 -0.19 12.43 -13.17
N LEU A 21 0.68 11.57 -13.69
CA LEU A 21 0.33 10.24 -14.14
C LEU A 21 -0.08 9.34 -12.97
N LEU A 22 0.62 9.43 -11.85
CA LEU A 22 0.35 8.64 -10.64
C LEU A 22 -0.91 9.08 -9.91
N ARG A 23 -1.51 10.24 -10.23
CA ARG A 23 -2.85 10.62 -9.74
C ARG A 23 -3.98 10.06 -10.59
N THR A 24 -3.67 9.60 -11.80
CA THR A 24 -4.67 9.01 -12.69
C THR A 24 -5.15 7.67 -12.15
N ALA A 25 -6.45 7.37 -12.33
CA ALA A 25 -7.04 6.13 -11.88
C ALA A 25 -6.22 4.90 -12.36
N PRO A 26 -6.03 3.86 -11.52
CA PRO A 26 -5.15 2.75 -11.86
C PRO A 26 -5.53 2.01 -13.15
N GLY A 27 -6.82 1.98 -13.51
CA GLY A 27 -7.30 1.42 -14.78
C GLY A 27 -6.80 2.18 -16.02
N GLU A 28 -6.68 3.51 -15.91
CA GLU A 28 -6.36 4.43 -17.01
C GLU A 28 -4.85 4.70 -17.14
N PHE A 29 -4.06 4.34 -16.12
CA PHE A 29 -2.63 4.64 -16.05
C PHE A 29 -1.86 4.29 -17.33
N VAL A 30 -2.06 3.10 -17.89
CA VAL A 30 -1.31 2.65 -19.07
C VAL A 30 -1.68 3.46 -20.32
N ALA A 31 -2.95 3.81 -20.47
CA ALA A 31 -3.45 4.61 -21.57
C ALA A 31 -2.91 6.05 -21.48
N ASP A 32 -2.99 6.68 -20.30
CA ASP A 32 -2.49 8.04 -20.08
C ASP A 32 -0.96 8.10 -20.24
N ARG A 33 -0.22 7.12 -19.69
CA ARG A 33 1.24 7.00 -19.87
C ARG A 33 1.62 6.94 -21.34
N THR A 34 0.91 6.13 -22.11
CA THR A 34 1.15 5.97 -23.55
C THR A 34 0.86 7.28 -24.31
N THR A 35 -0.18 8.00 -23.90
CA THR A 35 -0.54 9.31 -24.47
C THR A 35 0.53 10.35 -24.19
N ARG A 36 0.96 10.51 -22.93
CA ARG A 36 2.03 11.42 -22.52
C ARG A 36 3.37 11.08 -23.16
N GLN A 37 3.72 9.79 -23.21
CA GLN A 37 4.91 9.30 -23.91
C GLN A 37 4.90 9.72 -25.39
N ARG A 38 3.78 9.59 -26.09
CA ARG A 38 3.66 9.97 -27.51
C ARG A 38 3.73 11.47 -27.70
N ALA A 39 3.14 12.25 -26.81
CA ALA A 39 3.08 13.71 -26.88
C ALA A 39 4.49 14.33 -26.86
N VAL A 40 5.38 13.84 -25.99
CA VAL A 40 6.74 14.41 -25.86
C VAL A 40 7.77 13.75 -26.78
N ARG A 41 7.44 12.66 -27.47
CA ARG A 41 8.40 11.84 -28.24
C ARG A 41 9.11 12.59 -29.38
N THR A 42 8.45 13.59 -29.95
CA THR A 42 9.02 14.40 -31.05
C THR A 42 10.04 15.41 -30.52
N ASP A 43 9.80 15.94 -29.32
CA ASP A 43 10.59 17.04 -28.74
C ASP A 43 11.71 16.50 -27.84
N ASP A 44 11.40 15.48 -27.03
CA ASP A 44 12.35 14.83 -26.11
C ASP A 44 12.15 13.31 -26.11
N ARG A 45 13.05 12.62 -26.82
CA ARG A 45 13.02 11.17 -26.96
C ARG A 45 13.46 10.45 -25.68
N GLU A 46 14.31 11.07 -24.86
CA GLU A 46 14.84 10.47 -23.64
C GLU A 46 13.79 10.54 -22.53
N LEU A 47 13.11 11.68 -22.37
CA LEU A 47 11.96 11.84 -21.49
C LEU A 47 10.81 10.91 -21.90
N ALA A 48 10.50 10.80 -23.20
CA ALA A 48 9.50 9.84 -23.68
C ALA A 48 9.85 8.39 -23.29
N ALA A 49 11.12 8.01 -23.38
CA ALA A 49 11.58 6.68 -22.97
C ALA A 49 11.48 6.49 -21.45
N ALA A 50 11.78 7.52 -20.65
CA ALA A 50 11.63 7.50 -19.20
C ALA A 50 10.16 7.38 -18.77
N ILE A 51 9.26 8.17 -19.34
CA ILE A 51 7.81 8.08 -19.11
C ILE A 51 7.31 6.66 -19.40
N GLY A 52 7.75 6.06 -20.51
CA GLY A 52 7.38 4.70 -20.88
C GLY A 52 7.83 3.62 -19.89
N LYS A 53 8.85 3.90 -19.08
CA LYS A 53 9.36 3.00 -18.02
C LYS A 53 8.66 3.16 -16.68
N LEU A 54 7.84 4.21 -16.49
CA LEU A 54 7.10 4.42 -15.26
C LEU A 54 6.19 3.22 -14.98
N ARG A 55 6.31 2.70 -13.75
CA ARG A 55 5.53 1.57 -13.25
C ARG A 55 4.18 2.06 -12.76
N LYS A 56 3.19 1.19 -12.83
CA LYS A 56 1.85 1.45 -12.29
C LYS A 56 1.91 1.39 -10.74
N PRO A 57 1.31 2.34 -10.02
CA PRO A 57 1.26 2.30 -8.57
C PRO A 57 0.30 1.20 -8.09
N THR A 58 0.55 0.67 -6.89
CA THR A 58 -0.44 -0.17 -6.20
C THR A 58 -1.65 0.69 -5.77
N PRO A 59 -2.82 0.08 -5.51
CA PRO A 59 -4.00 0.83 -5.08
C PRO A 59 -3.78 1.67 -3.81
N ALA A 60 -3.04 1.14 -2.82
CA ALA A 60 -2.73 1.88 -1.60
C ALA A 60 -1.79 3.06 -1.87
N ALA A 61 -0.76 2.87 -2.69
CA ALA A 61 0.17 3.94 -3.05
C ALA A 61 -0.53 5.06 -3.83
N TRP A 62 -1.39 4.70 -4.78
CA TRP A 62 -2.22 5.65 -5.52
C TRP A 62 -3.06 6.54 -4.60
N ILE A 63 -3.71 5.97 -3.58
CA ILE A 63 -4.51 6.74 -2.61
C ILE A 63 -3.65 7.71 -1.81
N VAL A 64 -2.43 7.31 -1.43
CA VAL A 64 -1.47 8.17 -0.74
C VAL A 64 -0.99 9.30 -1.66
N ASP A 65 -0.72 9.03 -2.93
CA ASP A 65 -0.34 10.06 -3.91
C ASP A 65 -1.49 11.07 -4.17
N LEU A 66 -2.75 10.62 -4.13
CA LEU A 66 -3.91 11.53 -4.18
C LEU A 66 -3.93 12.48 -2.97
N LEU A 67 -3.63 11.98 -1.76
CA LEU A 67 -3.52 12.79 -0.54
C LEU A 67 -2.35 13.80 -0.62
N ALA A 68 -1.21 13.39 -1.18
CA ALA A 68 -0.04 14.24 -1.34
C ALA A 68 -0.31 15.47 -2.22
N SER A 69 -1.16 15.34 -3.24
CA SER A 69 -1.41 16.39 -4.23
C SER A 69 -2.04 17.68 -3.70
N GLU A 70 -2.65 17.62 -2.51
CA GLU A 70 -3.26 18.77 -1.82
C GLU A 70 -2.52 19.09 -0.51
N ASN A 71 -1.29 18.60 -0.33
CA ASN A 71 -0.50 18.75 0.89
C ASN A 71 -1.21 18.20 2.14
N ALA A 72 -2.19 17.29 1.98
CA ALA A 72 -2.98 16.77 3.10
C ALA A 72 -2.15 15.92 4.07
N LEU A 73 -0.97 15.46 3.65
CA LEU A 73 -0.05 14.66 4.46
C LEU A 73 0.92 15.51 5.29
N ASP A 74 1.04 16.81 5.01
CA ASP A 74 2.07 17.67 5.61
C ASP A 74 1.92 17.75 7.13
N ASP A 75 0.73 18.09 7.61
CA ASP A 75 0.43 18.19 9.04
C ASP A 75 0.71 16.88 9.80
N ALA A 76 0.45 15.73 9.15
CA ALA A 76 0.70 14.42 9.74
C ALA A 76 2.19 14.11 9.83
N VAL A 77 2.95 14.37 8.76
CA VAL A 77 4.40 14.14 8.76
C VAL A 77 5.11 15.10 9.72
N ASP A 78 4.64 16.34 9.82
CA ASP A 78 5.19 17.38 10.70
C ASP A 78 4.88 17.12 12.19
N LEU A 79 3.88 16.28 12.50
CA LEU A 79 3.65 15.76 13.85
C LEU A 79 4.72 14.72 14.27
N GLY A 80 5.36 14.04 13.32
CA GLY A 80 6.36 12.98 13.56
C GLY A 80 7.52 13.37 14.50
N PRO A 81 8.20 14.51 14.30
CA PRO A 81 9.24 15.01 15.20
C PRO A 81 8.79 15.16 16.66
N ALA A 82 7.59 15.71 16.90
CA ALA A 82 7.05 15.88 18.25
C ALA A 82 6.78 14.53 18.93
N LEU A 83 6.32 13.53 18.17
CA LEU A 83 6.15 12.15 18.65
C LEU A 83 7.48 11.53 19.08
N ARG A 84 8.52 11.66 18.25
CA ARG A 84 9.86 11.13 18.57
C ARG A 84 10.47 11.83 19.79
N GLN A 85 10.28 13.14 19.91
CA GLN A 85 10.77 13.91 21.06
C GLN A 85 10.08 13.47 22.36
N ALA A 86 8.76 13.27 22.35
CA ALA A 86 8.01 12.81 23.52
C ALA A 86 8.34 11.36 23.91
N GLN A 87 8.62 10.50 22.92
CA GLN A 87 9.12 9.14 23.16
C GLN A 87 10.50 9.17 23.83
N ALA A 88 11.39 10.06 23.40
CA ALA A 88 12.72 10.23 23.98
C ALA A 88 12.67 10.79 25.43
N SER A 89 11.67 11.62 25.76
CA SER A 89 11.48 12.16 27.11
C SER A 89 10.70 11.24 28.07
N ALA A 90 10.17 10.12 27.58
CA ALA A 90 9.52 9.06 28.35
C ALA A 90 8.38 9.50 29.31
N ASP A 91 7.59 10.53 28.97
CA ASP A 91 6.39 10.92 29.74
C ASP A 91 5.18 10.03 29.37
N PRO A 92 4.69 9.16 30.27
CA PRO A 92 3.63 8.21 29.93
C PRO A 92 2.29 8.86 29.55
N GLN A 93 1.95 10.02 30.14
CA GLN A 93 0.70 10.73 29.84
C GLN A 93 0.77 11.44 28.49
N GLN A 94 1.92 12.05 28.17
CA GLN A 94 2.15 12.63 26.86
C GLN A 94 2.17 11.56 25.77
N ILE A 95 2.81 10.41 26.00
CA ILE A 95 2.82 9.28 25.07
C ILE A 95 1.41 8.77 24.78
N ALA A 96 0.56 8.61 25.81
CA ALA A 96 -0.83 8.17 25.63
C ALA A 96 -1.66 9.16 24.81
N THR A 97 -1.53 10.45 25.11
CA THR A 97 -2.23 11.54 24.39
C THR A 97 -1.80 11.58 22.92
N LEU A 98 -0.50 11.52 22.67
CA LEU A 98 0.09 11.55 21.34
C LEU A 98 -0.26 10.31 20.50
N ARG A 99 -0.34 9.12 21.12
CA ARG A 99 -0.83 7.90 20.43
C ARG A 99 -2.29 8.06 19.97
N LYS A 100 -3.14 8.65 20.82
CA LYS A 100 -4.55 8.92 20.46
C LYS A 100 -4.64 9.91 19.30
N GLN A 101 -3.90 11.02 19.37
CA GLN A 101 -3.85 12.02 18.31
C GLN A 101 -3.34 11.42 16.99
N ARG A 102 -2.29 10.59 17.03
CA ARG A 102 -1.79 9.86 15.87
C ARG A 102 -2.88 9.00 15.22
N SER A 103 -3.56 8.18 16.03
CA SER A 103 -4.63 7.31 15.52
C SER A 103 -5.77 8.10 14.88
N GLN A 104 -6.14 9.25 15.44
CA GLN A 104 -7.18 10.12 14.89
C GLN A 104 -6.77 10.74 13.55
N VAL A 105 -5.54 11.27 13.46
CA VAL A 105 -5.01 11.86 12.21
C VAL A 105 -4.91 10.81 11.11
N VAL A 106 -4.37 9.62 11.42
CA VAL A 106 -4.25 8.52 10.46
C VAL A 106 -5.62 8.05 9.96
N ALA A 107 -6.60 7.92 10.87
CA ALA A 107 -7.96 7.55 10.48
C ALA A 107 -8.60 8.60 9.56
N ALA A 108 -8.51 9.88 9.92
CA ALA A 108 -9.06 10.97 9.12
C ALA A 108 -8.44 11.04 7.72
N LEU A 109 -7.12 10.84 7.60
CA LEU A 109 -6.44 10.79 6.31
C LEU A 109 -6.81 9.57 5.47
N ALA A 110 -6.96 8.41 6.10
CA ALA A 110 -7.41 7.20 5.40
C ALA A 110 -8.84 7.37 4.87
N ASP A 111 -9.74 7.97 5.65
CA ASP A 111 -11.11 8.28 5.23
C ASP A 111 -11.15 9.32 4.11
N ALA A 112 -10.31 10.36 4.19
CA ALA A 112 -10.17 11.35 3.11
C ALA A 112 -9.62 10.71 1.83
N GLY A 113 -8.64 9.81 1.94
CA GLY A 113 -8.12 9.03 0.83
C GLY A 113 -9.20 8.12 0.22
N ALA A 114 -10.01 7.47 1.05
CA ALA A 114 -11.12 6.65 0.61
C ALA A 114 -12.14 7.45 -0.21
N ALA A 115 -12.56 8.61 0.30
CA ALA A 115 -13.50 9.49 -0.37
C ALA A 115 -12.97 9.96 -1.74
N ARG A 116 -11.67 10.25 -1.87
CA ARG A 116 -11.05 10.61 -3.16
C ARG A 116 -11.03 9.44 -4.14
N ALA A 117 -10.71 8.24 -3.67
CA ALA A 117 -10.74 7.04 -4.48
C ALA A 117 -12.16 6.70 -4.96
N GLU A 118 -13.16 6.85 -4.09
CA GLU A 118 -14.58 6.71 -4.42
C GLU A 118 -15.04 7.76 -5.44
N ALA A 119 -14.66 9.02 -5.29
CA ALA A 119 -14.96 10.08 -6.25
C ALA A 119 -14.35 9.80 -7.64
N ALA A 120 -13.22 9.09 -7.67
CA ALA A 120 -12.59 8.59 -8.90
C ALA A 120 -13.16 7.24 -9.40
N GLY A 121 -14.23 6.73 -8.79
CA GLY A 121 -14.93 5.49 -9.20
C GLY A 121 -14.26 4.18 -8.75
N HIS A 122 -13.31 4.24 -7.83
CA HIS A 122 -12.51 3.10 -7.36
C HIS A 122 -12.59 2.96 -5.83
N PRO A 123 -13.74 2.53 -5.27
CA PRO A 123 -13.92 2.37 -3.83
C PRO A 123 -12.87 1.39 -3.26
N PRO A 124 -12.06 1.78 -2.26
CA PRO A 124 -11.01 0.92 -1.75
C PRO A 124 -11.57 -0.21 -0.87
N THR A 125 -10.90 -1.36 -0.91
CA THR A 125 -11.22 -2.46 0.01
C THR A 125 -10.69 -2.14 1.42
N PRO A 126 -11.23 -2.79 2.47
CA PRO A 126 -10.69 -2.63 3.82
C PRO A 126 -9.19 -2.94 3.94
N ALA A 127 -8.69 -3.91 3.17
CA ALA A 127 -7.28 -4.27 3.14
C ALA A 127 -6.42 -3.17 2.53
N VAL A 128 -6.88 -2.53 1.45
CA VAL A 128 -6.21 -1.37 0.85
C VAL A 128 -6.18 -0.20 1.83
N LEU A 129 -7.28 0.07 2.54
CA LEU A 129 -7.31 1.12 3.56
C LEU A 129 -6.35 0.85 4.73
N GLU A 130 -6.16 -0.42 5.10
CA GLU A 130 -5.16 -0.77 6.11
C GLU A 130 -3.73 -0.49 5.63
N GLN A 131 -3.43 -0.80 4.38
CA GLN A 131 -2.13 -0.46 3.78
C GLN A 131 -1.91 1.05 3.68
N VAL A 132 -2.97 1.82 3.39
CA VAL A 132 -2.93 3.29 3.40
C VAL A 132 -2.59 3.80 4.80
N ARG A 133 -3.27 3.30 5.84
CA ARG A 133 -2.98 3.65 7.24
C ARG A 133 -1.53 3.32 7.62
N ALA A 134 -1.07 2.11 7.33
CA ALA A 134 0.30 1.68 7.60
C ALA A 134 1.35 2.55 6.88
N THR A 135 1.07 2.96 5.64
CA THR A 135 1.96 3.84 4.85
C THR A 135 2.05 5.24 5.46
N ILE A 136 0.91 5.80 5.89
CA ILE A 136 0.89 7.10 6.58
C ILE A 136 1.64 7.00 7.91
N GLU A 137 1.41 5.95 8.70
CA GLU A 137 2.13 5.73 9.95
C GLU A 137 3.64 5.62 9.75
N ALA A 138 4.09 4.93 8.69
CA ALA A 138 5.50 4.85 8.30
C ALA A 138 6.07 6.25 7.98
N GLY A 139 5.32 7.08 7.25
CA GLY A 139 5.72 8.46 6.95
C GLY A 139 5.81 9.37 8.18
N MET A 140 4.97 9.15 9.19
CA MET A 140 5.06 9.85 10.47
C MET A 140 6.24 9.37 11.32
N ALA A 141 6.64 8.10 11.18
CA ALA A 141 7.69 7.48 11.99
C ALA A 141 9.09 8.04 11.66
N GLY A 142 9.39 8.23 10.37
CA GLY A 142 10.73 8.63 9.92
C GLY A 142 10.74 9.75 8.86
N PRO A 143 11.74 10.64 8.87
CA PRO A 143 11.82 11.75 7.93
C PRO A 143 11.90 11.30 6.46
N HIS A 144 12.59 10.18 6.18
CA HIS A 144 12.72 9.62 4.83
C HIS A 144 11.39 9.13 4.26
N ALA A 145 10.66 8.34 5.04
CA ALA A 145 9.31 7.89 4.66
C ALA A 145 8.35 9.09 4.53
N GLY A 146 8.48 10.11 5.40
CA GLY A 146 7.73 11.35 5.32
C GLY A 146 7.98 12.11 4.02
N ALA A 147 9.24 12.22 3.57
CA ALA A 147 9.59 12.80 2.27
C ALA A 147 9.03 11.98 1.11
N ALA A 148 9.12 10.64 1.20
CA ALA A 148 8.60 9.74 0.17
C ALA A 148 7.07 9.89 -0.01
N ILE A 149 6.28 9.89 1.07
CA ILE A 149 4.81 10.01 0.93
C ILE A 149 4.35 11.40 0.52
N ARG A 150 5.07 12.46 0.91
CA ARG A 150 4.77 13.84 0.48
C ARG A 150 5.11 14.09 -0.99
N SER A 151 5.99 13.29 -1.58
CA SER A 151 6.43 13.49 -2.96
C SER A 151 5.34 13.25 -4.01
N GLY A 152 4.30 12.46 -3.69
CA GLY A 152 3.29 12.02 -4.67
C GLY A 152 3.86 11.12 -5.78
N LEU A 153 4.98 10.44 -5.50
CA LEU A 153 5.69 9.57 -6.43
C LEU A 153 5.70 8.10 -6.00
N LEU A 154 4.77 7.68 -5.14
CA LEU A 154 4.79 6.38 -4.50
C LEU A 154 4.28 5.27 -5.43
N LEU A 155 5.04 4.19 -5.57
CA LEU A 155 4.69 3.02 -6.39
C LEU A 155 4.10 1.86 -5.58
N ARG A 156 4.44 1.75 -4.30
CA ARG A 156 4.00 0.67 -3.40
C ARG A 156 3.79 1.20 -1.98
N PRO A 157 2.94 0.57 -1.15
CA PRO A 157 2.82 0.97 0.25
C PRO A 157 4.16 0.86 0.98
N LEU A 158 4.26 1.64 2.05
CA LEU A 158 5.37 1.58 3.00
C LEU A 158 4.91 0.85 4.26
N GLU A 159 5.82 0.08 4.84
CA GLU A 159 5.58 -0.62 6.10
C GLU A 159 6.68 -0.22 7.09
N SER A 160 6.28 0.02 8.33
CA SER A 160 7.20 0.26 9.45
C SER A 160 7.32 -1.02 10.26
N VAL A 161 8.44 -1.73 10.13
CA VAL A 161 8.70 -2.94 10.92
C VAL A 161 9.61 -2.59 12.10
N GLY A 162 9.03 -2.51 13.29
CA GLY A 162 9.80 -2.27 14.52
C GLY A 162 10.45 -0.89 14.57
N PHE A 163 11.77 -0.85 14.82
CA PHE A 163 12.58 0.37 14.93
C PHE A 163 13.54 0.56 13.75
N GLU A 164 13.42 -0.26 12.70
CA GLU A 164 14.27 -0.15 11.51
C GLU A 164 13.77 0.96 10.58
N ASP A 165 14.69 1.54 9.82
CA ASP A 165 14.36 2.50 8.78
C ASP A 165 13.47 1.84 7.71
N VAL A 166 12.47 2.58 7.23
CA VAL A 166 11.54 2.11 6.22
C VAL A 166 12.29 1.83 4.92
N ASP A 167 12.13 0.62 4.38
CA ASP A 167 12.70 0.28 3.08
C ASP A 167 11.99 1.02 1.94
N LEU A 168 12.72 1.93 1.30
CA LEU A 168 12.27 2.74 0.16
C LEU A 168 12.76 2.19 -1.20
N THR A 169 13.40 1.03 -1.22
CA THR A 169 13.86 0.39 -2.46
C THR A 169 12.70 0.16 -3.42
N ASP A 170 12.83 0.64 -4.65
CA ASP A 170 11.77 0.60 -5.68
C ASP A 170 10.42 1.23 -5.25
N ALA A 171 10.39 2.02 -4.16
CA ALA A 171 9.17 2.63 -3.66
C ALA A 171 8.76 3.89 -4.41
N LEU A 172 9.69 4.58 -5.05
CA LEU A 172 9.46 5.84 -5.74
C LEU A 172 9.63 5.71 -7.25
N ALA A 173 8.77 6.41 -7.99
CA ALA A 173 8.81 6.46 -9.45
C ALA A 173 10.03 7.22 -9.99
N VAL A 174 10.45 8.27 -9.28
CA VAL A 174 11.62 9.09 -9.59
C VAL A 174 12.39 9.36 -8.29
N PRO A 175 13.21 8.40 -7.81
CA PRO A 175 13.93 8.54 -6.53
C PRO A 175 14.82 9.79 -6.46
N ASP A 176 15.47 10.14 -7.57
CA ASP A 176 16.38 11.30 -7.65
C ASP A 176 15.68 12.65 -7.45
N ALA A 177 14.35 12.70 -7.61
CA ALA A 177 13.55 13.89 -7.37
C ALA A 177 13.15 14.08 -5.90
N VAL A 178 13.49 13.12 -5.03
CA VAL A 178 13.18 13.14 -3.59
C VAL A 178 14.45 12.85 -2.78
N PRO A 179 15.48 13.72 -2.83
CA PRO A 179 16.76 13.46 -2.17
C PRO A 179 16.61 13.28 -0.65
N ASP A 180 15.65 13.96 -0.02
CA ASP A 180 15.37 13.85 1.41
C ASP A 180 14.82 12.47 1.82
N ALA A 181 14.32 11.69 0.87
CA ALA A 181 13.94 10.29 1.11
C ALA A 181 15.15 9.36 1.31
N TRP A 182 16.37 9.82 0.98
CA TRP A 182 17.59 9.02 1.08
C TRP A 182 18.69 9.70 1.91
N SER A 183 18.56 11.02 2.16
CA SER A 183 19.58 11.83 2.83
C SER A 183 19.47 11.77 4.35
N GLY A 184 19.92 10.66 4.94
CA GLY A 184 20.04 10.49 6.39
C GLY A 184 21.10 9.49 6.77
N SER A 185 22.28 9.61 6.17
CA SER A 185 23.53 8.94 6.53
C SER A 185 24.56 9.38 5.48
N ASP A 186 25.84 9.51 5.85
CA ASP A 186 26.97 9.63 4.91
C ASP A 186 27.14 8.35 4.05
N ALA A 187 26.08 7.88 3.40
CA ALA A 187 26.10 6.81 2.42
C ALA A 187 26.01 7.43 1.01
N PRO A 188 26.99 7.15 0.13
CA PRO A 188 26.96 7.69 -1.22
C PRO A 188 25.74 7.16 -2.00
N PRO A 189 25.17 7.97 -2.92
CA PRO A 189 24.01 7.57 -3.72
C PRO A 189 24.34 6.29 -4.50
N ILE A 190 23.47 5.29 -4.41
CA ILE A 190 23.61 4.04 -5.15
C ILE A 190 23.32 4.34 -6.63
N PRO A 191 24.28 4.16 -7.56
CA PRO A 191 24.05 4.44 -8.96
C PRO A 191 23.15 3.35 -9.58
N ILE A 192 22.01 3.75 -10.15
CA ILE A 192 21.11 2.87 -10.90
C ILE A 192 21.64 2.74 -12.33
N THR A 193 22.63 1.88 -12.57
CA THR A 193 22.99 1.48 -13.93
C THR A 193 22.40 0.12 -14.28
N ALA A 194 21.42 0.15 -15.19
CA ALA A 194 21.06 -0.88 -16.17
C ALA A 194 21.48 -2.33 -15.84
N GLY A 195 20.58 -3.07 -15.20
CA GLY A 195 20.60 -4.53 -15.18
C GLY A 195 20.39 -5.11 -16.58
N ARG A 196 21.48 -5.27 -17.34
CA ARG A 196 21.53 -6.10 -18.55
C ARG A 196 22.78 -6.95 -18.53
N ARG A 197 22.60 -8.25 -18.28
CA ARG A 197 23.38 -9.43 -18.74
C ARG A 197 22.81 -10.63 -17.98
N GLY A 198 22.04 -11.53 -18.59
CA GLY A 198 22.35 -12.21 -19.85
C GLY A 198 23.17 -13.45 -19.51
N ALA A 199 22.47 -14.55 -19.24
CA ALA A 199 23.03 -15.86 -18.98
C ALA A 199 24.10 -16.24 -20.02
N ARG A 200 25.29 -16.63 -19.57
CA ARG A 200 26.29 -17.32 -20.38
C ARG A 200 26.77 -18.56 -19.64
N ARG A 201 26.24 -19.70 -20.08
CA ARG A 201 26.77 -21.03 -19.78
C ARG A 201 28.16 -21.14 -20.41
N SER A 202 29.11 -21.56 -19.59
CA SER A 202 30.48 -21.90 -19.97
C SER A 202 30.50 -22.98 -21.04
N ARG A 203 31.18 -22.70 -22.16
CA ARG A 203 31.71 -23.71 -23.09
C ARG A 203 33.22 -23.65 -22.91
N ASP A 204 33.75 -24.70 -22.29
CA ASP A 204 35.18 -24.97 -22.21
C ASP A 204 35.65 -25.59 -23.54
N SER A 205 36.83 -25.21 -23.99
CA SER A 205 37.44 -25.63 -25.25
C SER A 205 38.92 -25.92 -25.03
N GLY A 206 39.27 -27.22 -25.13
CA GLY A 206 40.51 -27.75 -25.69
C GLY A 206 41.80 -27.65 -24.86
N PRO A 207 42.70 -28.65 -25.04
CA PRO A 207 43.79 -28.38 -25.98
C PRO A 207 44.08 -29.51 -26.97
N ALA A 208 44.74 -29.11 -28.07
CA ALA A 208 45.15 -29.91 -29.21
C ALA A 208 46.58 -30.48 -29.05
N GLN A 209 46.88 -31.60 -29.73
CA GLN A 209 48.04 -31.85 -30.61
C GLN A 209 48.15 -33.35 -30.99
N ASP A 210 48.06 -33.68 -32.29
CA ASP A 210 49.16 -34.28 -33.11
C ASP A 210 48.66 -34.87 -34.45
N ALA A 211 49.09 -34.21 -35.54
CA ALA A 211 49.54 -34.59 -36.90
C ALA A 211 49.12 -35.93 -37.63
N PRO A 212 49.49 -36.17 -38.92
CA PRO A 212 48.61 -36.01 -40.09
C PRO A 212 48.54 -37.24 -41.04
N ASP A 213 47.57 -37.29 -41.97
CA ASP A 213 47.76 -37.80 -43.34
C ASP A 213 46.51 -37.57 -44.24
N GLU A 214 46.76 -37.13 -45.47
CA GLU A 214 45.84 -36.99 -46.63
C GLU A 214 45.90 -38.28 -47.51
N PRO A 215 45.17 -38.48 -48.65
CA PRO A 215 44.15 -37.67 -49.33
C PRO A 215 42.92 -38.48 -49.88
N ASP A 216 41.99 -37.73 -50.51
CA ASP A 216 41.16 -38.09 -51.68
C ASP A 216 39.95 -39.04 -51.52
N ALA A 217 38.74 -38.53 -51.84
CA ALA A 217 37.86 -39.10 -52.85
C ALA A 217 36.46 -38.45 -52.84
N ARG A 218 36.09 -37.90 -54.00
CA ARG A 218 34.73 -37.53 -54.38
C ARG A 218 33.78 -38.73 -54.25
N LYS A 219 32.59 -38.52 -53.67
CA LYS A 219 31.30 -39.11 -54.11
C LYS A 219 30.15 -38.60 -53.25
N SER A 220 29.22 -37.90 -53.87
CA SER A 220 27.83 -37.83 -53.41
C SER A 220 27.23 -39.25 -53.39
N PRO A 221 26.43 -39.57 -52.38
CA PRO A 221 25.16 -40.27 -52.58
C PRO A 221 24.04 -39.28 -52.24
N ALA A 222 23.20 -38.95 -53.21
CA ALA A 222 21.94 -39.64 -53.44
C ALA A 222 21.01 -39.50 -52.22
N ALA A 223 19.93 -38.76 -52.45
CA ALA A 223 18.83 -38.56 -51.54
C ALA A 223 18.35 -39.91 -50.97
N ASP A 224 18.46 -40.08 -49.65
CA ASP A 224 17.50 -40.87 -48.92
C ASP A 224 16.23 -40.03 -48.84
N GLU A 225 15.32 -40.27 -49.78
CA GLU A 225 13.91 -39.93 -49.60
C GLU A 225 13.41 -40.77 -48.42
N ASP A 226 13.46 -40.12 -47.26
CA ASP A 226 12.81 -40.47 -46.01
C ASP A 226 11.34 -40.84 -46.30
N GLN A 227 11.08 -42.13 -46.51
CA GLN A 227 9.74 -42.70 -46.68
C GLN A 227 9.01 -42.61 -45.33
N ARG A 228 8.61 -41.40 -44.94
CA ARG A 228 7.67 -41.20 -43.84
C ARG A 228 6.33 -41.77 -44.26
N ASP A 229 5.86 -42.78 -43.52
CA ASP A 229 4.53 -43.33 -43.70
C ASP A 229 3.48 -42.22 -43.42
N PRO A 230 2.74 -41.72 -44.42
CA PRO A 230 1.74 -40.69 -44.22
C PRO A 230 0.58 -41.16 -43.33
N ALA A 231 0.41 -42.48 -43.11
CA ALA A 231 -0.51 -42.99 -42.11
C ALA A 231 0.02 -42.82 -40.68
N ALA A 232 1.34 -42.94 -40.46
CA ALA A 232 1.97 -42.70 -39.16
C ALA A 232 1.90 -41.22 -38.74
N GLU A 233 2.17 -40.30 -39.67
CA GLU A 233 2.03 -38.86 -39.43
C GLU A 233 0.59 -38.47 -39.07
N ARG A 234 -0.41 -39.01 -39.80
CA ARG A 234 -1.83 -38.76 -39.50
C ARG A 234 -2.26 -39.34 -38.14
N ARG A 235 -1.74 -40.51 -37.74
CA ARG A 235 -2.00 -41.06 -36.40
C ARG A 235 -1.42 -40.17 -35.31
N SER A 236 -0.16 -39.76 -35.47
CA SER A 236 0.51 -38.84 -34.53
C SER A 236 -0.21 -37.49 -34.44
N ALA A 237 -0.67 -36.92 -35.56
CA ALA A 237 -1.43 -35.67 -35.57
C ALA A 237 -2.78 -35.80 -34.83
N ARG A 238 -3.49 -36.93 -35.00
CA ARG A 238 -4.74 -37.21 -34.27
C ARG A 238 -4.52 -37.40 -32.77
N GLU A 239 -3.43 -38.06 -32.39
CA GLU A 239 -3.04 -38.23 -30.98
C GLU A 239 -2.70 -36.88 -30.35
N ALA A 240 -1.95 -36.04 -31.06
CA ALA A 240 -1.64 -34.67 -30.63
C ALA A 240 -2.90 -33.81 -30.50
N GLU A 241 -3.83 -33.89 -31.46
CA GLU A 241 -5.13 -33.19 -31.38
C GLU A 241 -5.97 -33.69 -30.20
N ALA A 242 -6.04 -35.00 -29.99
CA ALA A 242 -6.76 -35.58 -28.86
C ALA A 242 -6.14 -35.17 -27.51
N ALA A 243 -4.80 -35.13 -27.42
CA ALA A 243 -4.09 -34.65 -26.24
C ALA A 243 -4.35 -33.16 -25.98
N ALA A 244 -4.30 -32.32 -27.02
CA ALA A 244 -4.60 -30.89 -26.91
C ALA A 244 -6.06 -30.64 -26.47
N ARG A 245 -7.02 -31.41 -27.00
CA ARG A 245 -8.43 -31.33 -26.56
C ARG A 245 -8.63 -31.74 -25.11
N ARG A 246 -7.91 -32.76 -24.63
CA ARG A 246 -7.96 -33.16 -23.21
C ARG A 246 -7.38 -32.06 -22.33
N ALA A 247 -6.18 -31.56 -22.68
CA ALA A 247 -5.55 -30.46 -21.95
C ALA A 247 -6.43 -29.20 -21.88
N SER A 248 -7.13 -28.86 -22.97
CA SER A 248 -8.10 -27.75 -22.98
C SER A 248 -9.24 -27.99 -22.00
N ARG A 249 -9.87 -29.17 -22.03
CA ARG A 249 -10.98 -29.49 -21.10
C ARG A 249 -10.54 -29.51 -19.65
N ASP A 250 -9.34 -30.01 -19.37
CA ASP A 250 -8.79 -30.04 -18.02
C ASP A 250 -8.49 -28.61 -17.53
N ALA A 251 -8.02 -27.73 -18.42
CA ALA A 251 -7.82 -26.31 -18.11
C ALA A 251 -9.15 -25.56 -17.89
N ASP A 252 -10.17 -25.82 -18.72
CA ASP A 252 -11.52 -25.24 -18.56
C ASP A 252 -12.14 -25.67 -17.22
N ALA A 253 -12.04 -26.97 -16.88
CA ALA A 253 -12.54 -27.47 -15.60
C ALA A 253 -11.78 -26.88 -14.39
N ALA A 254 -10.48 -26.63 -14.52
CA ALA A 254 -9.70 -25.96 -13.48
C ALA A 254 -10.08 -24.47 -13.33
N LEU A 255 -10.42 -23.80 -14.44
CA LEU A 255 -10.92 -22.43 -14.42
C LEU A 255 -12.28 -22.36 -13.72
N ASP A 256 -13.23 -23.21 -14.09
CA ASP A 256 -14.57 -23.27 -13.46
C ASP A 256 -14.47 -23.49 -11.94
N GLN A 257 -13.54 -24.35 -11.50
CA GLN A 257 -13.26 -24.59 -10.08
C GLN A 257 -12.69 -23.36 -9.37
N ALA A 258 -11.75 -22.66 -10.02
CA ALA A 258 -11.17 -21.44 -9.47
C ALA A 258 -12.20 -20.30 -9.39
N GLU A 259 -13.07 -20.16 -10.38
CA GLU A 259 -14.16 -19.18 -10.40
C GLU A 259 -15.18 -19.46 -9.29
N SER A 260 -15.59 -20.73 -9.12
CA SER A 260 -16.50 -21.11 -8.03
C SER A 260 -15.89 -20.85 -6.65
N ALA A 261 -14.60 -21.16 -6.47
CA ALA A 261 -13.90 -20.88 -5.22
C ALA A 261 -13.75 -19.38 -4.95
N LEU A 262 -13.61 -18.56 -5.99
CA LEU A 262 -13.59 -17.11 -5.87
C LEU A 262 -14.96 -16.57 -5.41
N GLU A 263 -16.05 -17.02 -6.04
CA GLU A 263 -17.42 -16.65 -5.67
C GLU A 263 -17.72 -16.99 -4.20
N ASP A 264 -17.37 -18.20 -3.74
CA ASP A 264 -17.52 -18.62 -2.34
C ASP A 264 -16.79 -17.68 -1.36
N VAL A 265 -15.56 -17.26 -1.71
CA VAL A 265 -14.75 -16.34 -0.89
C VAL A 265 -15.36 -14.94 -0.89
N GLU A 266 -15.88 -14.46 -2.02
CA GLU A 266 -16.53 -13.16 -2.13
C GLU A 266 -17.85 -13.08 -1.36
N ASP A 267 -18.64 -14.15 -1.39
CA ASP A 267 -19.85 -14.31 -0.59
C ASP A 267 -19.52 -14.32 0.90
N ARG A 268 -18.49 -15.09 1.31
CA ARG A 268 -18.05 -15.12 2.70
C ARG A 268 -17.57 -13.75 3.17
N ARG A 269 -16.86 -13.01 2.33
CA ARG A 269 -16.42 -11.64 2.61
C ARG A 269 -17.60 -10.70 2.79
N THR A 270 -18.59 -10.78 1.91
CA THR A 270 -19.80 -9.95 1.99
C THR A 270 -20.59 -10.23 3.26
N GLU A 271 -20.70 -11.49 3.65
CA GLU A 271 -21.36 -11.89 4.90
C GLU A 271 -20.63 -11.38 6.14
N LEU A 272 -19.31 -11.52 6.19
CA LEU A 272 -18.50 -10.95 7.28
C LEU A 272 -18.64 -9.43 7.37
N HIS A 273 -18.73 -8.73 6.24
CA HIS A 273 -18.93 -7.28 6.21
C HIS A 273 -20.31 -6.87 6.74
N ARG A 274 -21.37 -7.62 6.40
CA ARG A 274 -22.70 -7.42 6.99
C ARG A 274 -22.67 -7.65 8.50
N ARG A 275 -22.01 -8.74 8.95
CA ARG A 275 -21.88 -9.05 10.38
C ARG A 275 -21.13 -7.97 11.15
N ARG A 276 -20.08 -7.40 10.56
CA ARG A 276 -19.33 -6.29 11.16
C ARG A 276 -20.21 -5.06 11.36
N ARG A 277 -20.94 -4.63 10.32
CA ARG A 277 -21.89 -3.49 10.41
C ARG A 277 -22.98 -3.72 11.45
N ASP A 278 -23.43 -4.95 11.59
CA ASP A 278 -24.41 -5.31 12.63
C ASP A 278 -23.84 -5.15 14.04
N LEU A 279 -22.62 -5.64 14.27
CA LEU A 279 -21.92 -5.49 15.56
C LEU A 279 -21.61 -4.02 15.88
N GLU A 280 -21.22 -3.21 14.89
CA GLU A 280 -21.01 -1.77 15.06
C GLU A 280 -22.29 -1.05 15.52
N ARG A 281 -23.45 -1.40 14.93
CA ARG A 281 -24.75 -0.86 15.37
C ARG A 281 -25.11 -1.29 16.79
N GLN A 282 -24.84 -2.56 17.15
CA GLN A 282 -25.08 -3.06 18.51
C GLN A 282 -24.19 -2.36 19.53
N LEU A 283 -22.89 -2.17 19.23
CA LEU A 283 -21.98 -1.43 20.09
C LEU A 283 -22.44 0.01 20.29
N SER A 284 -22.83 0.69 19.21
CA SER A 284 -23.36 2.04 19.31
C SER A 284 -24.62 2.10 20.17
N ALA A 285 -25.56 1.16 20.02
CA ALA A 285 -26.76 1.11 20.87
C ALA A 285 -26.42 0.92 22.36
N LEU A 286 -25.47 0.03 22.68
CA LEU A 286 -25.00 -0.19 24.05
C LEU A 286 -24.31 1.03 24.64
N ASP A 287 -23.54 1.78 23.83
CA ASP A 287 -22.91 3.02 24.28
C ASP A 287 -23.94 4.11 24.61
N HIS A 288 -25.03 4.21 23.83
CA HIS A 288 -26.14 5.13 24.14
C HIS A 288 -26.87 4.71 25.43
N GLU A 289 -27.18 3.41 25.57
CA GLU A 289 -27.82 2.89 26.79
C GLU A 289 -26.95 3.15 28.03
N ARG A 290 -25.64 2.97 27.92
CA ARG A 290 -24.70 3.28 29.00
C ARG A 290 -24.70 4.77 29.36
N ALA A 291 -24.70 5.66 28.37
CA ALA A 291 -24.75 7.09 28.60
C ALA A 291 -26.06 7.52 29.31
N ASP A 292 -27.20 6.94 28.92
CA ASP A 292 -28.50 7.19 29.57
C ASP A 292 -28.48 6.71 31.04
N LEU A 293 -27.89 5.54 31.30
CA LEU A 293 -27.73 5.02 32.65
C LEU A 293 -26.79 5.87 33.52
N ASP A 294 -25.71 6.41 32.94
CA ASP A 294 -24.80 7.31 33.66
C ASP A 294 -25.52 8.59 34.10
N VAL A 295 -26.33 9.19 33.21
CA VAL A 295 -27.16 10.37 33.53
C VAL A 295 -28.18 10.06 34.63
N GLU A 296 -28.85 8.91 34.55
CA GLU A 296 -29.81 8.48 35.57
C GLU A 296 -29.14 8.21 36.92
N ALA A 297 -27.94 7.62 36.91
CA ALA A 297 -27.16 7.40 38.12
C ALA A 297 -26.74 8.72 38.79
N GLU A 298 -26.33 9.72 38.01
CA GLU A 298 -26.03 11.07 38.51
C GLU A 298 -27.27 11.72 39.14
N ARG A 299 -28.43 11.64 38.47
CA ARG A 299 -29.70 12.16 38.97
C ARG A 299 -30.10 11.52 40.30
N LEU A 300 -30.08 10.19 40.38
CA LEU A 300 -30.39 9.45 41.60
C LEU A 300 -29.36 9.73 42.72
N GLY A 301 -28.10 9.95 42.37
CA GLY A 301 -27.06 10.39 43.31
C GLY A 301 -27.39 11.74 43.95
N GLN A 302 -27.79 12.72 43.14
CA GLN A 302 -28.21 14.04 43.63
C GLN A 302 -29.45 13.95 44.54
N GLU A 303 -30.47 13.18 44.15
CA GLU A 303 -31.66 12.98 44.97
C GLU A 303 -31.35 12.34 46.33
N ARG A 304 -30.42 11.37 46.36
CA ARG A 304 -29.93 10.76 47.59
C ARG A 304 -29.26 11.81 48.49
N ASP A 305 -28.36 12.60 47.93
CA ASP A 305 -27.59 13.60 48.69
C ASP A 305 -28.50 14.70 49.27
N ASP A 306 -29.50 15.14 48.50
CA ASP A 306 -30.53 16.08 48.96
C ASP A 306 -31.39 15.49 50.08
N ALA A 307 -31.79 14.21 49.96
CA ALA A 307 -32.55 13.51 50.98
C ALA A 307 -31.74 13.32 52.28
N GLU A 308 -30.45 13.03 52.17
CA GLU A 308 -29.52 12.95 53.30
C GLU A 308 -29.42 14.30 54.01
N ALA A 309 -29.18 15.38 53.26
CA ALA A 309 -29.12 16.73 53.82
C ALA A 309 -30.44 17.19 54.47
N ALA A 310 -31.59 16.77 53.93
CA ALA A 310 -32.89 17.02 54.55
C ALA A 310 -33.08 16.23 55.86
N SER A 311 -32.66 14.96 55.88
CA SER A 311 -32.70 14.10 57.07
C SER A 311 -31.85 14.68 58.20
N ASP A 312 -30.64 15.14 57.89
CA ASP A 312 -29.73 15.72 58.89
C ASP A 312 -30.26 17.03 59.48
N ARG A 313 -30.79 17.94 58.64
CA ARG A 313 -31.48 19.15 59.11
C ARG A 313 -32.66 18.82 60.03
N ALA A 314 -33.46 17.79 59.70
CA ALA A 314 -34.57 17.36 60.54
C ALA A 314 -34.10 16.79 61.89
N ARG A 315 -33.01 16.00 61.90
CA ARG A 315 -32.39 15.47 63.13
C ARG A 315 -31.88 16.60 64.03
N GLU A 316 -31.20 17.59 63.46
CA GLU A 316 -30.72 18.76 64.21
C GLU A 316 -31.87 19.56 64.84
N ALA A 317 -32.91 19.85 64.05
CA ALA A 317 -34.10 20.54 64.54
C ALA A 317 -34.77 19.79 65.71
N LEU A 318 -34.86 18.47 65.62
CA LEU A 318 -35.38 17.62 66.70
C LEU A 318 -34.53 17.71 67.97
N VAL A 319 -33.19 17.73 67.84
CA VAL A 319 -32.28 17.88 68.98
C VAL A 319 -32.49 19.24 69.65
N VAL A 320 -32.60 20.32 68.88
CA VAL A 320 -32.85 21.68 69.38
C VAL A 320 -34.19 21.75 70.12
N ALA A 321 -35.28 21.24 69.53
CA ALA A 321 -36.60 21.22 70.15
C ALA A 321 -36.61 20.42 71.48
N ARG A 322 -35.90 19.29 71.52
CA ARG A 322 -35.77 18.47 72.75
C ARG A 322 -35.03 19.21 73.87
N ARG A 323 -34.01 20.02 73.54
CA ARG A 323 -33.28 20.85 74.51
C ARG A 323 -34.17 21.95 75.09
N HIS A 324 -34.89 22.69 74.25
CA HIS A 324 -35.81 23.74 74.70
C HIS A 324 -36.86 23.21 75.68
N ARG A 325 -37.47 22.05 75.37
CA ARG A 325 -38.46 21.41 76.26
C ARG A 325 -37.87 21.02 77.63
N ARG A 326 -36.59 20.65 77.71
CA ARG A 326 -35.92 20.25 78.97
C ARG A 326 -35.43 21.42 79.80
N GLY A 327 -35.08 22.55 79.17
CA GLY A 327 -34.60 23.75 79.87
C GLY A 327 -35.70 24.73 80.31
N GLY A 328 -36.92 24.56 79.80
CA GLY A 328 -38.09 25.37 80.19
C GLY A 328 -38.98 24.74 81.27
N SER A 329 -38.52 23.65 81.90
CA SER A 329 -39.17 22.97 83.02
C SER A 329 -38.31 23.04 84.25
#